data_AF-A0A2M9HT54-F1
#
_entry.id   AF-A0A2M9HT54-F1
#
_cell.length_a   1.000
_cell.length_b   1.000
_cell.length_c   1.000
_cell.angle_alpha   90.00
_cell.angle_beta   90.00
_cell.angle_gamma   90.00
#
_symmetry.space_group_name_H-M   'P 1'
#
loop_
_entity.id
_entity.type
_entity.pdbx_description
1 polymer ?
#
loop_
_entity_poly.entity_id
_entity_poly.type
_entity_poly.pdbx_seq_one_letter_code
_entity_poly.pdbx_strand_id
1 'polypeptide(L)' 'MTSERRKEMARHWHERGTDNATISRLLGLSEAEVKAIIDNPPQPKPASHKQYGPEFIEPPLFN' A
#
# COMPACT_ATOMS: atom_id res chain seq x y z
N MET A 1 -7.70 -12.04 8.40
CA MET A 1 -7.40 -10.61 8.16
C MET A 1 -6.76 -10.47 6.80
N THR A 2 -7.44 -9.84 5.85
CA THR A 2 -6.94 -9.57 4.50
C THR A 2 -5.75 -8.63 4.57
N SER A 3 -4.56 -9.07 4.12
CA SER A 3 -3.35 -8.26 4.16
C SER A 3 -3.55 -6.93 3.42
N GLU A 4 -3.15 -5.82 4.04
CA GLU A 4 -3.27 -4.46 3.49
C GLU A 4 -2.72 -4.35 2.05
N ARG A 5 -1.64 -5.07 1.76
CA ARG A 5 -1.05 -5.19 0.42
C ARG A 5 -2.04 -5.72 -0.64
N ARG A 6 -2.91 -6.68 -0.28
CA ARG A 6 -3.92 -7.21 -1.21
C ARG A 6 -5.01 -6.19 -1.49
N LYS A 7 -5.37 -5.36 -0.50
CA LYS A 7 -6.36 -4.29 -0.66
C LYS A 7 -5.84 -3.19 -1.59
N GLU A 8 -4.60 -2.76 -1.40
CA GLU A 8 -3.93 -1.83 -2.33
C GLU A 8 -3.85 -2.40 -3.74
N MET A 9 -3.49 -3.68 -3.88
CA MET A 9 -3.36 -4.32 -5.18
C MET A 9 -4.72 -4.47 -5.90
N ALA A 10 -5.79 -4.81 -5.17
CA ALA A 10 -7.15 -4.83 -5.69
C ALA A 10 -7.56 -3.47 -6.26
N ARG A 11 -7.29 -2.40 -5.50
CA ARG A 11 -7.59 -1.03 -5.92
C ARG A 11 -6.79 -0.62 -7.16
N HIS A 12 -5.48 -0.88 -7.16
CA HIS A 12 -4.61 -0.53 -8.28
C HIS A 12 -5.00 -1.21 -9.58
N TRP A 13 -5.48 -2.46 -9.51
CA TRP A 13 -5.98 -3.17 -10.69
C TRP A 13 -7.35 -2.68 -11.13
N HIS A 14 -8.23 -2.33 -10.19
CA HIS A 14 -9.52 -1.74 -10.50
C HIS A 14 -9.37 -0.37 -11.18
N GLU A 15 -8.48 0.50 -10.67
CA GLU A 15 -8.16 1.80 -11.29
C GLU A 15 -7.57 1.67 -12.71
N ARG A 16 -6.96 0.51 -13.03
CA ARG A 16 -6.48 0.16 -14.38
C ARG A 16 -7.55 -0.44 -15.29
N GLY A 17 -8.79 -0.59 -14.81
CA GLY A 17 -9.92 -1.16 -15.57
C GLY A 17 -10.00 -2.69 -15.53
N THR A 18 -9.38 -3.33 -14.54
CA THR A 18 -9.49 -4.78 -14.37
C THR A 18 -10.82 -5.13 -13.70
N ASP A 19 -11.50 -6.15 -14.23
CA ASP A 19 -12.80 -6.59 -13.72
C ASP A 19 -12.72 -7.18 -12.30
N ASN A 20 -13.77 -6.96 -11.50
CA ASN A 20 -13.82 -7.38 -10.10
C ASN A 20 -13.75 -8.90 -9.92
N ALA A 21 -14.33 -9.69 -10.85
CA ALA A 21 -14.26 -11.15 -10.82
C ALA A 21 -12.82 -11.63 -11.07
N THR A 22 -12.09 -10.92 -11.94
CA THR A 22 -10.67 -11.21 -12.21
C THR A 22 -9.81 -10.90 -10.99
N ILE A 23 -10.03 -9.75 -10.35
CA ILE A 23 -9.33 -9.34 -9.12
C ILE A 23 -9.62 -10.32 -7.98
N SER A 24 -10.88 -10.72 -7.81
CA SER A 24 -11.30 -11.73 -6.82
C SER A 24 -10.53 -13.04 -7.00
N ARG A 25 -10.48 -13.56 -8.24
CA ARG A 25 -9.76 -14.80 -8.56
C ARG A 25 -8.26 -14.70 -8.32
N LEU A 26 -7.63 -13.58 -8.70
CA LEU A 26 -6.19 -13.38 -8.58
C LEU A 26 -5.74 -13.18 -7.12
N LEU A 27 -6.56 -12.52 -6.30
CA LEU A 27 -6.25 -12.23 -4.91
C LEU A 27 -6.78 -13.27 -3.92
N GLY A 28 -7.62 -14.20 -4.40
CA GLY A 28 -8.33 -15.17 -3.57
C GLY A 28 -9.28 -14.51 -2.59
N LEU A 29 -9.91 -13.41 -3.00
CA LEU A 29 -10.86 -12.63 -2.21
C LEU A 29 -12.28 -12.89 -2.67
N SER A 30 -13.25 -12.79 -1.78
CA SER A 30 -14.65 -12.80 -2.21
C SER A 30 -14.97 -11.53 -3.02
N GLU A 31 -15.86 -11.61 -4.01
CA GLU A 31 -16.32 -10.43 -4.74
C GLU A 31 -16.89 -9.35 -3.82
N ALA A 32 -17.55 -9.78 -2.73
CA ALA A 32 -18.04 -8.86 -1.69
C ALA A 32 -16.90 -8.12 -0.97
N GLU A 33 -15.76 -8.78 -0.72
CA GLU A 33 -14.59 -8.14 -0.13
C GLU A 33 -13.94 -7.17 -1.11
N VAL A 34 -13.81 -7.56 -2.39
CA VAL A 34 -13.27 -6.69 -3.44
C VAL A 34 -14.12 -5.43 -3.56
N LYS A 35 -15.44 -5.59 -3.59
CA LYS A 35 -16.39 -4.47 -3.63
C LYS A 35 -16.26 -3.58 -2.40
N ALA A 36 -16.17 -4.16 -1.21
CA ALA A 36 -15.97 -3.40 0.03
C ALA A 36 -14.63 -2.62 0.05
N ILE A 37 -13.57 -3.16 -0.55
CA ILE A 37 -12.27 -2.50 -0.67
C ILE A 37 -12.33 -1.31 -1.65
N ILE A 38 -13.09 -1.45 -2.74
CA ILE A 38 -13.29 -0.39 -3.74
C ILE A 38 -14.20 0.72 -3.19
N ASP A 39 -15.33 0.34 -2.59
CA ASP A 39 -16.33 1.28 -2.06
C ASP A 39 -15.85 2.02 -0.80
N ASN A 40 -14.95 1.42 -0.02
CA ASN A 40 -14.47 2.00 1.24
C ASN A 40 -12.93 2.07 1.25
N PRO A 41 -12.33 3.08 0.60
CA PRO A 41 -10.88 3.20 0.54
C PRO A 41 -10.32 3.39 1.95
N PRO A 42 -9.33 2.58 2.38
CA PRO A 42 -8.68 2.78 3.66
C PRO A 42 -8.04 4.17 3.68
N GLN A 43 -8.23 4.90 4.78
CA GLN A 43 -7.59 6.19 4.99
C GLN A 43 -6.07 6.03 4.79
N PRO A 44 -5.42 6.94 4.05
CA PRO A 44 -3.99 6.87 3.80
C PRO A 44 -3.27 6.83 5.15
N LYS A 45 -2.54 5.74 5.41
CA LYS A 45 -1.67 5.68 6.57
C LYS A 45 -0.61 6.76 6.38
N PRO A 46 -0.37 7.65 7.35
CA PRO A 46 0.68 8.64 7.23
C PRO A 46 2.00 7.90 6.94
N ALA A 47 2.69 8.35 5.88
CA ALA A 47 3.96 7.77 5.49
C ALA A 47 4.88 7.74 6.71
N SER A 48 5.30 6.55 7.13
CA SER A 48 6.33 6.42 8.15
C SER A 48 7.61 6.98 7.54
N HIS A 49 7.90 8.23 7.87
CA HIS A 49 9.19 8.88 7.59
C HIS A 49 10.28 8.05 8.26
N LYS A 50 10.84 7.08 7.54
CA LYS A 50 12.17 6.54 7.85
C LYS A 50 13.19 7.53 7.32
N GLN A 51 13.39 8.64 8.04
CA GLN A 51 14.60 9.43 7.95
C GLN A 51 15.72 8.64 8.64
N TYR A 52 16.38 7.77 7.88
CA TYR A 52 17.70 7.26 8.23
C TYR A 52 18.59 7.43 7.01
N GLY A 53 19.01 8.68 6.78
CA GLY A 53 20.26 8.95 6.05
C GLY A 53 21.40 8.95 7.08
N PRO A 54 22.61 8.53 6.72
CA PRO A 54 23.76 8.61 7.63
C PRO A 54 24.01 10.08 7.98
N GLU A 55 23.99 10.41 9.27
CA GLU A 55 24.48 11.72 9.73
C GLU A 55 25.97 11.79 9.43
N PHE A 56 26.35 12.70 8.53
CA PHE A 56 27.73 12.98 8.23
C PHE A 56 28.33 13.72 9.43
N ILE A 57 29.10 13.02 10.26
CA ILE A 57 29.80 13.62 11.39
C ILE A 57 31.01 14.37 10.80
N GLU A 58 30.98 15.70 10.85
CA GLU A 58 32.14 16.53 10.48
C GLU A 58 33.33 16.20 11.41
N PRO A 59 34.56 16.01 10.89
CA PRO A 59 35.71 15.77 11.73
C PRO A 59 36.05 17.02 12.57
N PRO A 60 36.47 16.87 13.84
CA PRO A 60 36.84 18.01 14.67
C PRO A 60 38.06 18.72 14.07
N LEU A 61 37.94 20.03 13.90
CA LEU A 61 39.07 20.90 13.54
C LEU A 61 40.05 20.93 14.71
N PHE A 62 41.17 20.23 14.57
CA PHE A 62 42.30 20.39 15.47
C PHE A 62 42.98 21.72 15.12
N ASN A 63 42.85 22.71 16.01
CA ASN A 63 43.70 23.91 16.05
C ASN A 63 44.93 23.66 16.93
#